data_AF-A0A836TS98-F1
#
_entry.id   AF-A0A836TS98-F1
#
_cell.length_a   1.000
_cell.length_b   1.000
_cell.length_c   1.000
_cell.angle_alpha   90.00
_cell.angle_beta   90.00
_cell.angle_gamma   90.00
#
_symmetry.space_group_name_H-M   'P 1'
#
loop_
_entity.id
_entity.type
_entity.pdbx_description
1 polymer ?
#
loop_
_entity_poly.entity_id
_entity_poly.type
_entity_poly.pdbx_seq_one_letter_code
_entity_poly.pdbx_strand_id
1 'polypeptide(L)'
;MDEVKEKLLPDSFCSIVISDFTVKKKEINVTALTIDKMTNNGWIYCGEIIFNQRNKAIAPFGYPYAYVINHTNQYMLNFRRPSEDES
;
A
#
# COMPACT_ATOMS: atom_id res chain seq x y z
N MET A 1 -11.54 7.78 -4.43
CA MET A 1 -10.28 8.56 -4.51
C MET A 1 -10.49 9.87 -5.24
N ASP A 2 -11.49 9.95 -6.10
CA ASP A 2 -11.93 11.21 -6.73
C ASP A 2 -12.33 12.27 -5.69
N GLU A 3 -13.12 11.91 -4.66
CA GLU A 3 -13.45 12.85 -3.56
C GLU A 3 -12.20 13.39 -2.83
N VAL A 4 -11.15 12.56 -2.71
CA VAL A 4 -9.88 12.98 -2.11
C VAL A 4 -9.12 13.91 -3.05
N LYS A 5 -9.13 13.65 -4.37
CA LYS A 5 -8.57 14.54 -5.39
C LYS A 5 -9.24 15.90 -5.41
N GLU A 6 -10.57 15.95 -5.27
CA GLU A 6 -11.35 17.18 -5.25
C GLU A 6 -11.01 18.07 -4.04
N LYS A 7 -10.71 17.45 -2.89
CA LYS A 7 -10.39 18.17 -1.64
C LYS A 7 -8.93 18.60 -1.54
N LEU A 8 -8.01 17.87 -2.15
CA LEU A 8 -6.58 18.17 -2.13
C LEU A 8 -6.23 19.21 -3.18
N LEU A 9 -5.31 20.12 -2.90
CA LEU A 9 -4.80 21.09 -3.89
C LEU A 9 -3.99 20.37 -5.00
N PRO A 10 -3.87 20.93 -6.21
CA PRO A 10 -2.92 20.42 -7.21
C PRO A 10 -1.52 20.30 -6.62
N ASP A 11 -0.75 19.31 -7.07
CA ASP A 11 0.61 18.99 -6.59
C ASP A 11 0.74 18.56 -5.12
N SER A 12 -0.36 18.51 -4.36
CA SER A 12 -0.33 18.02 -2.98
C SER A 12 -0.28 16.50 -2.89
N PHE A 13 0.10 16.00 -1.72
CA PHE A 13 0.39 14.59 -1.50
C PHE A 13 -0.71 13.88 -0.70
N CYS A 14 -0.94 12.62 -1.04
CA CYS A 14 -1.75 11.67 -0.30
C CYS A 14 -0.88 10.48 0.08
N SER A 15 -0.78 10.20 1.38
CA SER A 15 -0.07 9.01 1.89
C SER A 15 -1.08 8.00 2.43
N ILE A 16 -0.96 6.74 2.03
CA ILE A 16 -1.80 5.63 2.47
C ILE A 16 -0.93 4.66 3.27
N VAL A 17 -1.26 4.44 4.54
CA VAL A 17 -0.61 3.42 5.37
C VAL A 17 -1.40 2.12 5.28
N ILE A 18 -0.74 1.05 4.84
CA ILE A 18 -1.39 -0.24 4.55
C ILE A 18 -0.53 -1.43 4.98
N SER A 19 -1.16 -2.59 5.14
CA SER A 19 -0.49 -3.89 5.29
C SER A 19 -1.09 -4.85 4.29
N ASP A 20 -0.24 -5.71 3.73
CA ASP A 20 -0.75 -6.89 3.03
C ASP A 20 -1.45 -7.82 4.01
N PHE A 21 -2.42 -8.59 3.51
CA PHE A 21 -3.21 -9.49 4.31
C PHE A 21 -3.65 -10.72 3.53
N THR A 22 -4.01 -11.77 4.27
CA THR A 22 -4.50 -13.02 3.71
C THR A 22 -6.04 -13.02 3.70
N VAL A 23 -6.65 -13.32 2.56
CA VAL A 23 -8.11 -13.53 2.41
C VAL A 23 -8.38 -14.97 2.05
N LYS A 24 -9.21 -15.68 2.81
CA LYS A 24 -9.54 -17.10 2.57
C LYS A 24 -8.28 -17.98 2.38
N LYS A 25 -7.27 -17.79 3.24
CA LYS A 25 -5.95 -18.46 3.19
C LYS A 25 -5.11 -18.18 1.93
N LYS A 26 -5.51 -17.22 1.09
CA LYS A 26 -4.74 -16.76 -0.06
C LYS A 26 -4.12 -15.41 0.27
N GLU A 27 -2.81 -15.32 0.06
CA GLU A 27 -2.07 -14.07 0.21
C GLU A 27 -2.51 -13.05 -0.84
N ILE A 28 -2.75 -11.81 -0.41
CA ILE A 28 -3.12 -10.71 -1.29
C ILE A 28 -2.08 -9.61 -1.14
N ASN A 29 -1.43 -9.26 -2.24
CA ASN A 29 -0.55 -8.10 -2.33
C ASN A 29 -1.41 -6.84 -2.53
N VAL A 30 -1.94 -6.34 -1.42
CA VAL A 30 -2.86 -5.20 -1.41
C VAL A 30 -2.10 -3.92 -1.70
N THR A 31 -0.83 -3.88 -1.33
CA THR A 31 0.10 -2.80 -1.67
C THR A 31 0.15 -2.55 -3.18
N ALA A 32 0.48 -3.57 -3.97
CA ALA A 32 0.52 -3.48 -5.43
C ALA A 32 -0.86 -3.14 -6.03
N LEU A 33 -1.93 -3.78 -5.53
CA LEU A 33 -3.29 -3.49 -5.98
C LEU A 33 -3.71 -2.04 -5.70
N THR A 34 -3.21 -1.44 -4.62
CA THR A 34 -3.50 -0.06 -4.24
C THR A 34 -2.75 0.90 -5.14
N ILE A 35 -1.46 0.63 -5.40
CA ILE A 35 -0.66 1.40 -6.35
C ILE A 35 -1.34 1.42 -7.72
N ASP A 36 -1.68 0.24 -8.25
CA ASP A 36 -2.32 0.11 -9.57
C ASP A 36 -3.66 0.87 -9.64
N LYS A 37 -4.52 0.71 -8.62
CA LYS A 37 -5.79 1.46 -8.56
C LYS A 37 -5.61 2.97 -8.50
N MET A 38 -4.63 3.43 -7.71
CA MET A 38 -4.34 4.87 -7.59
C MET A 38 -3.79 5.44 -8.89
N THR A 39 -2.84 4.75 -9.53
CA THR A 39 -2.26 5.19 -10.81
C THR A 39 -3.28 5.16 -11.94
N ASN A 40 -4.12 4.13 -12.01
CA ASN A 40 -5.21 4.04 -12.99
C ASN A 40 -6.30 5.09 -12.75
N ASN A 41 -6.43 5.58 -11.51
CA ASN A 41 -7.28 6.74 -11.19
C ASN A 41 -6.56 8.08 -11.45
N GLY A 42 -5.36 8.09 -12.03
CA GLY A 42 -4.60 9.29 -12.41
C GLY A 42 -3.86 9.95 -11.25
N TRP A 43 -3.48 9.21 -10.21
CA TRP A 43 -2.52 9.68 -9.22
C TRP A 43 -1.10 9.34 -9.66
N ILE A 44 -0.12 10.16 -9.26
CA ILE A 44 1.28 9.89 -9.55
C ILE A 44 1.90 9.18 -8.35
N TYR A 45 2.37 7.95 -8.54
CA TYR A 45 3.04 7.21 -7.46
C TYR A 45 4.45 7.79 -7.21
N CYS A 46 4.75 8.11 -5.95
CA CYS A 46 6.00 8.76 -5.53
C CYS A 46 6.89 7.84 -4.68
N GLY A 47 6.63 6.53 -4.70
CA GLY A 47 7.36 5.55 -3.92
C GLY A 47 6.74 5.26 -2.55
N GLU A 48 7.38 4.38 -1.81
CA GLU A 48 6.90 3.89 -0.52
C GLU A 48 7.97 3.94 0.58
N ILE A 49 7.49 4.00 1.82
CA ILE A 49 8.30 3.82 3.03
C ILE A 49 7.84 2.54 3.72
N ILE A 50 8.79 1.68 4.08
CA ILE A 50 8.52 0.43 4.80
C ILE A 50 8.66 0.67 6.30
N PHE A 51 7.57 0.46 7.02
CA PHE A 51 7.53 0.48 8.48
C PHE A 51 7.69 -0.94 9.03
N ASN A 52 8.88 -1.23 9.57
CA ASN A 52 9.13 -2.50 10.25
C ASN A 52 8.46 -2.51 11.64
N GLN A 53 7.48 -3.41 11.83
CA GLN A 53 6.83 -3.64 13.12
C GLN A 53 7.64 -4.64 13.94
N ARG A 54 8.67 -4.13 14.62
CA ARG A 54 9.66 -4.92 15.40
C ARG A 54 9.03 -5.79 16.50
N ASN A 55 7.81 -5.50 16.91
CA ASN A 55 7.06 -6.28 17.91
C ASN A 55 6.47 -7.59 17.34
N LYS A 56 6.43 -7.76 16.01
CA LYS A 56 5.99 -9.00 15.38
C LYS A 56 7.19 -9.91 15.13
N ALA A 57 7.24 -11.03 15.84
CA ALA A 57 8.24 -12.05 15.59
C ALA A 57 8.07 -12.64 14.18
N ILE A 58 9.18 -12.72 13.43
CA ILE A 58 9.25 -13.50 12.20
C ILE A 58 9.36 -14.96 12.63
N ALA A 59 8.24 -15.67 12.56
CA ALA A 59 8.20 -17.10 12.78
C ALA A 59 7.45 -17.74 11.60
N PRO A 60 7.95 -18.86 11.05
CA PRO A 60 7.13 -19.67 10.16
C PRO A 60 5.92 -20.18 10.96
N PHE A 61 4.70 -19.85 10.52
CA PHE A 61 3.52 -20.42 11.17
C PHE A 61 3.45 -21.92 10.86
N GLY A 62 3.55 -22.73 11.92
CA GLY A 62 3.83 -24.16 11.90
C GLY A 62 2.76 -25.06 11.30
N TYR A 63 2.64 -25.04 9.97
CA TYR A 63 2.06 -26.15 9.23
C TYR A 63 3.17 -27.14 8.85
N PRO A 64 3.00 -28.45 9.09
CA PRO A 64 3.94 -29.45 8.59
C PRO A 64 4.11 -29.24 7.08
N TYR A 65 5.34 -28.95 6.65
CA TYR A 65 5.72 -28.76 5.24
C TYR A 65 5.18 -27.49 4.54
N ALA A 66 4.71 -26.46 5.25
CA ALA A 66 4.34 -25.19 4.61
C ALA A 66 4.97 -23.97 5.30
N TYR A 67 5.63 -23.14 4.49
CA TYR A 67 6.19 -21.85 4.91
C TYR A 67 5.14 -20.76 4.76
N VAL A 68 4.80 -20.10 5.85
CA VAL A 68 3.89 -18.94 5.87
C VAL A 68 4.60 -17.80 6.58
N ILE A 69 4.86 -16.72 5.85
CA ILE A 69 5.47 -15.49 6.37
C ILE A 69 4.46 -14.75 7.24
N ASN A 70 4.93 -14.23 8.38
CA ASN A 70 4.16 -13.28 9.17
C ASN A 70 4.27 -11.87 8.57
N HIS A 71 3.16 -11.15 8.43
CA HIS A 71 3.15 -9.75 8.00
C HIS A 71 3.77 -8.85 9.09
N THR A 72 5.07 -8.63 8.97
CA THR A 72 5.87 -7.82 9.91
C THR A 72 6.07 -6.38 9.45
N ASN A 73 5.71 -6.07 8.21
CA ASN A 73 5.85 -4.73 7.64
C ASN A 73 4.49 -4.07 7.38
N GLN A 74 4.47 -2.76 7.59
CA GLN A 74 3.49 -1.84 7.04
C GLN A 74 4.15 -1.02 5.93
N TYR A 75 3.36 -0.54 4.99
CA TYR A 75 3.83 0.27 3.86
C TYR A 75 3.11 1.60 3.90
N MET A 76 3.85 2.70 3.80
CA MET A 76 3.30 4.02 3.52
C MET A 76 3.53 4.33 2.04
N LEU A 77 2.45 4.25 1.28
CA LEU A 77 2.44 4.52 -0.14
C LEU A 77 2.18 6.00 -0.36
N ASN A 78 3.06 6.67 -1.08
CA ASN A 78 2.95 8.12 -1.31
C ASN A 78 2.51 8.38 -2.75
N PHE A 79 1.52 9.24 -2.90
CA PHE A 79 0.99 9.65 -4.19
C PHE A 79 0.90 11.17 -4.26
N ARG A 80 1.13 11.73 -5.44
CA ARG A 80 0.92 13.14 -5.74
C ARG A 80 -0.33 13.30 -6.60
N ARG A 81 -1.18 14.27 -6.28
CA ARG A 81 -2.24 14.71 -7.18
C ARG A 81 -1.58 15.42 -8.37
N PRO A 82 -1.90 15.06 -9.63
CA PRO A 82 -1.32 15.74 -10.79
C PRO A 82 -1.62 17.23 -10.75
N SER A 83 -0.72 18.03 -11.33
CA SER A 83 -0.98 19.44 -11.57
C SER A 83 -2.09 19.61 -12.62
N GLU A 84 -2.63 20.82 -12.76
CA GLU A 84 -3.65 21.11 -13.79
C GLU A 84 -3.11 20.92 -15.23
N ASP A 85 -1.79 21.00 -15.42
CA ASP A 85 -1.12 20.81 -16.70
C ASP A 85 -0.81 19.32 -17.00
N GLU A 86 -0.86 18.44 -15.99
CA GLU A 86 -0.56 17.01 -16.08
C GLU A 86 -1.83 16.11 -16.09
N SER A 87 -3.02 16.71 -15.96
CA SER A 87 -4.31 16.01 -15.77
C SER A 87 -5.08 15.69 -17.04
#